data_AF-A0A8T6UQG9-F1
#
_entry.id   AF-A0A8T6UQG9-F1
#
_cell.length_a   1.000
_cell.length_b   1.000
_cell.length_c   1.000
_cell.angle_alpha   90.00
_cell.angle_beta   90.00
_cell.angle_gamma   90.00
#
_symmetry.space_group_name_H-M   'P 1'
#
loop_
_entity.id
_entity.type
_entity.pdbx_description
1 polymer ?
#
loop_
_entity_poly.entity_id
_entity_poly.type
_entity_poly.pdbx_seq_one_letter_code
_entity_poly.pdbx_strand_id
1 'polypeptide(L)'
;MAIVSNAGGFAVVSSDAVADQPELSMASFTRETLDHLASELPSEANIYNPVDVLGDARLERYRLSIEAMLADENVDAIVVIMAPVGTAAVANIAQYIADLGDRLTKPLVTCLMGG
;
A
#
# COMPACT_ATOMS: atom_id res chain seq x y z
N MET A 1 -1.35 9.17 6.70
CA MET A 1 -0.74 7.84 6.37
C MET A 1 -1.52 7.13 5.28
N ALA A 2 -0.83 6.47 4.36
CA ALA A 2 -1.41 5.58 3.36
C ALA A 2 -1.05 4.12 3.65
N ILE A 3 -1.99 3.21 3.42
CA ILE A 3 -1.78 1.76 3.60
C ILE A 3 -2.04 1.06 2.27
N VAL A 4 -1.18 0.12 1.88
CA VAL A 4 -1.42 -0.81 0.77
C VAL A 4 -1.28 -2.26 1.26
N SER A 5 -2.21 -3.13 0.86
CA SER A 5 -2.25 -4.53 1.28
C SER A 5 -2.85 -5.44 0.21
N ASN A 6 -2.42 -6.70 0.16
CA ASN A 6 -3.09 -7.76 -0.61
C ASN A 6 -4.05 -8.61 0.26
N ALA A 7 -4.22 -8.23 1.52
CA ALA A 7 -5.02 -8.96 2.48
C ALA A 7 -5.84 -7.96 3.31
N GLY A 8 -7.13 -7.84 2.96
CA GLY A 8 -8.04 -6.86 3.56
C GLY A 8 -8.13 -6.95 5.09
N GLY A 9 -8.12 -8.15 5.67
CA GLY A 9 -8.13 -8.32 7.14
C GLY A 9 -6.96 -7.62 7.84
N PHE A 10 -5.75 -7.67 7.27
CA PHE A 10 -4.59 -6.98 7.84
C PHE A 10 -4.62 -5.47 7.58
N ALA A 11 -5.25 -5.04 6.48
CA ALA A 11 -5.46 -3.63 6.21
C ALA A 11 -6.41 -3.00 7.23
N VAL A 12 -7.49 -3.70 7.61
CA VAL A 12 -8.44 -3.27 8.66
C VAL A 12 -7.73 -3.14 10.00
N VAL A 13 -7.05 -4.20 10.47
CA VAL A 13 -6.32 -4.17 11.75
C VAL A 13 -5.30 -3.04 11.79
N SER A 14 -4.63 -2.77 10.67
CA SER A 14 -3.66 -1.68 10.59
C SER A 14 -4.33 -0.31 10.61
N SER A 15 -5.48 -0.17 9.96
CA SER A 15 -6.26 1.09 9.99
C SER A 15 -6.81 1.37 11.39
N ASP A 16 -7.26 0.34 12.10
CA ASP A 16 -7.68 0.44 13.50
C ASP A 16 -6.51 0.88 14.39
N ALA A 17 -5.32 0.27 14.21
CA ALA A 17 -4.13 0.67 14.94
C ALA A 17 -3.71 2.13 14.66
N VAL A 18 -3.93 2.64 13.44
CA VAL A 18 -3.76 4.07 13.12
C VAL A 18 -4.78 4.91 13.87
N ALA A 19 -6.06 4.52 13.85
CA ALA A 19 -7.15 5.25 14.49
C ALA A 19 -7.02 5.34 16.02
N ASP A 20 -6.37 4.34 16.64
CA ASP A 20 -6.08 4.33 18.07
C ASP A 20 -4.96 5.30 18.48
N GLN A 21 -4.18 5.84 17.54
CA GLN A 21 -3.13 6.82 17.82
C GLN A 21 -3.62 8.25 17.52
N PRO A 22 -3.71 9.13 18.53
CA PRO A 22 -4.30 10.46 18.35
C PRO A 22 -3.50 11.39 17.43
N GLU A 23 -2.20 11.15 17.25
CA GLU A 23 -1.33 11.93 16.36
C GLU A 23 -1.34 11.44 14.91
N LEU A 24 -2.00 10.32 14.61
CA LEU A 24 -2.01 9.69 13.30
C LEU A 24 -3.38 9.76 12.65
N SER A 25 -3.40 9.82 11.33
CA SER A 25 -4.63 9.81 10.54
C SER A 25 -4.43 9.14 9.19
N MET A 26 -5.51 8.60 8.65
CA MET A 26 -5.55 8.03 7.30
C MET A 26 -5.62 9.17 6.28
N ALA A 27 -4.70 9.16 5.31
CA ALA A 27 -4.68 10.12 4.22
C ALA A 27 -5.91 9.92 3.33
N SER A 28 -6.51 11.03 2.90
CA SER A 28 -7.47 11.03 1.79
C SER A 28 -6.70 11.37 0.52
N PHE A 29 -6.69 10.44 -0.43
CA PHE A 29 -5.95 10.63 -1.68
C PHE A 29 -6.54 11.76 -2.51
N THR A 30 -5.67 12.41 -3.27
CA THR A 30 -6.08 13.37 -4.30
C THR A 30 -6.89 12.66 -5.38
N ARG A 31 -7.67 13.44 -6.14
CA ARG A 31 -8.39 12.90 -7.30
C ARG A 31 -7.46 12.32 -8.35
N GLU A 32 -6.30 12.94 -8.57
CA GLU A 32 -5.29 12.45 -9.53
C GLU A 32 -4.78 11.06 -9.14
N THR A 33 -4.45 10.85 -7.86
CA THR A 33 -4.05 9.53 -7.34
C THR A 33 -5.16 8.50 -7.51
N LEU A 34 -6.42 8.84 -7.19
CA LEU A 34 -7.55 7.93 -7.35
C LEU A 34 -7.79 7.56 -8.82
N ASP A 35 -7.74 8.55 -9.73
CA ASP A 35 -7.93 8.33 -11.16
C ASP A 35 -6.81 7.43 -11.73
N HIS A 36 -5.55 7.63 -11.30
CA HIS A 36 -4.42 6.80 -11.69
C HIS A 36 -4.54 5.37 -11.15
N LEU A 37 -4.87 5.20 -9.87
CA LEU A 37 -5.08 3.87 -9.30
C LEU A 37 -6.23 3.13 -9.98
N ALA A 38 -7.32 3.83 -10.32
CA ALA A 38 -8.46 3.27 -11.04
C ALA A 38 -8.12 2.82 -12.47
N SER A 39 -7.18 3.49 -13.16
CA SER A 39 -6.77 3.10 -14.51
C SER A 39 -5.80 1.92 -14.53
N GLU A 40 -5.01 1.75 -13.46
CA GLU A 40 -3.92 0.77 -13.42
C GLU A 40 -4.26 -0.51 -12.64
N LEU A 41 -5.13 -0.42 -11.63
CA LEU A 41 -5.53 -1.57 -10.82
C LEU A 41 -6.79 -2.25 -11.39
N PRO A 42 -6.98 -3.56 -11.14
CA PRO A 42 -8.21 -4.26 -11.50
C PRO A 42 -9.44 -3.60 -10.87
N SER A 43 -10.61 -3.71 -11.51
CA SER A 43 -11.87 -3.15 -11.02
C SER A 43 -12.31 -3.66 -9.65
N GLU A 44 -11.82 -4.84 -9.27
CA GLU A 44 -12.10 -5.52 -8.02
C GLU A 44 -11.25 -4.98 -6.85
N ALA A 45 -10.17 -4.24 -7.16
CA ALA A 45 -9.29 -3.62 -6.17
C ALA A 45 -10.00 -2.46 -5.44
N ASN A 46 -9.61 -2.21 -4.19
CA ASN A 46 -9.99 -0.98 -3.50
C ASN A 46 -8.92 0.09 -3.74
N ILE A 47 -9.28 1.17 -4.42
CA ILE A 47 -8.35 2.29 -4.73
C ILE A 47 -8.31 3.36 -3.64
N TYR A 48 -9.24 3.32 -2.68
CA TYR A 48 -9.24 4.22 -1.53
C TYR A 48 -8.24 3.75 -0.49
N ASN A 49 -8.02 4.54 0.56
CA ASN A 49 -7.10 4.18 1.65
C ASN A 49 -7.85 3.38 2.74
N PRO A 50 -7.46 2.13 3.08
CA PRO A 50 -6.33 1.35 2.55
C PRO A 50 -6.52 0.80 1.14
N VAL A 51 -5.47 0.85 0.32
CA VAL A 51 -5.49 0.26 -1.04
C VAL A 51 -5.41 -1.26 -0.94
N ASP A 52 -6.38 -1.95 -1.54
CA ASP A 52 -6.40 -3.42 -1.64
C ASP A 52 -5.98 -3.85 -3.04
N VAL A 53 -4.79 -4.43 -3.16
CA VAL A 53 -4.21 -4.89 -4.45
C VAL A 53 -4.61 -6.33 -4.83
N LEU A 54 -5.52 -6.93 -4.06
CA LEU A 54 -6.05 -8.30 -4.18
C LEU A 54 -5.04 -9.39 -3.78
N GLY A 55 -5.56 -10.53 -3.32
CA GLY A 55 -4.75 -11.63 -2.78
C GLY A 55 -3.71 -12.21 -3.74
N ASP A 56 -3.97 -12.19 -5.06
CA ASP A 56 -3.05 -12.66 -6.10
C ASP A 56 -2.05 -11.59 -6.57
N ALA A 57 -1.94 -10.47 -5.84
CA ALA A 57 -1.09 -9.34 -6.21
C ALA A 57 0.35 -9.76 -6.55
N ARG A 58 0.79 -9.31 -7.73
CA ARG A 58 2.19 -9.35 -8.15
C ARG A 58 2.86 -8.02 -7.86
N LEU A 59 4.19 -8.00 -8.04
CA LEU A 59 5.02 -6.80 -7.87
C LEU A 59 4.42 -5.54 -8.51
N GLU A 60 3.89 -5.67 -9.73
CA GLU A 60 3.41 -4.51 -10.48
C GLU A 60 2.30 -3.74 -9.76
N ARG A 61 1.34 -4.42 -9.12
CA ARG A 61 0.26 -3.74 -8.39
C ARG A 61 0.79 -2.98 -7.18
N TYR A 62 1.73 -3.57 -6.44
CA TYR A 62 2.42 -2.88 -5.34
C TYR A 62 3.25 -1.69 -5.83
N ARG A 63 3.99 -1.87 -6.93
CA ARG A 63 4.82 -0.83 -7.54
C ARG A 63 3.98 0.40 -7.87
N LEU A 64 2.90 0.19 -8.61
CA LEU A 64 1.95 1.24 -9.03
C LEU A 64 1.33 1.94 -7.81
N SER A 65 0.85 1.18 -6.82
CA SER A 65 0.27 1.77 -5.61
C SER A 65 1.27 2.57 -4.79
N ILE A 66 2.50 2.06 -4.61
CA ILE A 66 3.55 2.76 -3.84
C ILE A 66 3.97 4.04 -4.56
N GLU A 67 4.19 3.99 -5.87
CA GLU A 67 4.54 5.18 -6.66
C GLU A 67 3.45 6.26 -6.60
N ALA A 68 2.18 5.86 -6.75
CA ALA A 68 1.03 6.77 -6.63
C ALA A 68 0.98 7.44 -5.24
N MET A 69 1.16 6.66 -4.17
CA MET A 69 1.17 7.18 -2.79
C MET A 69 2.39 8.07 -2.50
N LEU A 70 3.55 7.76 -3.09
CA LEU A 70 4.74 8.60 -2.97
C LEU A 70 4.53 9.97 -3.63
N ALA A 71 3.78 10.03 -4.73
CA ALA A 71 3.45 11.26 -5.44
C ALA A 71 2.32 12.08 -4.77
N ASP A 72 1.40 11.44 -4.05
CA ASP A 72 0.21 12.09 -3.48
C ASP A 72 0.55 13.10 -2.36
N GLU A 73 0.20 14.38 -2.51
CA GLU A 73 0.56 15.43 -1.55
C GLU A 73 -0.09 15.28 -0.16
N ASN A 74 -1.19 14.53 -0.03
CA ASN A 74 -1.85 14.28 1.25
C ASN A 74 -1.26 13.09 2.01
N VAL A 75 -0.27 12.40 1.44
CA VAL A 75 0.38 11.24 2.05
C VAL A 75 1.71 11.65 2.64
N ASP A 76 1.83 11.61 3.97
CA ASP A 76 3.10 11.86 4.67
C ASP A 76 3.95 10.61 4.88
N ALA A 77 3.33 9.43 4.94
CA ALA A 77 4.00 8.15 5.20
C ALA A 77 3.18 6.98 4.65
N ILE A 78 3.87 5.89 4.29
CA ILE A 78 3.31 4.70 3.63
C ILE A 78 3.57 3.45 4.49
N VAL A 79 2.54 2.62 4.63
CA VAL A 79 2.63 1.28 5.22
C VAL A 79 2.33 0.24 4.15
N VAL A 80 3.30 -0.64 3.87
CA VAL A 80 3.15 -1.74 2.91
C VAL A 80 3.00 -3.06 3.65
N ILE A 81 1.82 -3.66 3.55
CA ILE A 81 1.48 -4.94 4.17
C ILE A 81 1.42 -6.01 3.10
N MET A 82 2.05 -7.15 3.36
CA MET A 82 2.06 -8.29 2.46
C MET A 82 1.78 -9.57 3.24
N ALA A 83 0.90 -10.42 2.71
CA ALA A 83 0.69 -11.77 3.18
C ALA A 83 0.85 -12.78 2.02
N PRO A 84 1.38 -14.00 2.24
CA PRO A 84 1.55 -15.02 1.21
C PRO A 84 0.21 -15.70 0.89
N VAL A 85 -0.76 -14.92 0.41
CA VAL A 85 -2.06 -15.41 -0.03
C VAL A 85 -1.96 -15.77 -1.52
N GLY A 86 -2.52 -16.92 -1.91
CA GLY A 86 -2.60 -17.34 -3.30
C GLY A 86 -1.22 -17.51 -3.98
N THR A 87 -0.98 -16.73 -5.05
CA THR A 87 0.26 -16.79 -5.85
C THR A 87 1.13 -15.54 -5.68
N ALA A 88 0.95 -14.79 -4.59
CA ALA A 88 1.68 -13.55 -4.34
C ALA A 88 3.20 -13.76 -4.30
N ALA A 89 3.93 -12.96 -5.08
CA ALA A 89 5.39 -13.04 -5.19
C ALA A 89 6.09 -12.14 -4.15
N VAL A 90 5.94 -12.47 -2.86
CA VAL A 90 6.39 -11.64 -1.72
C VAL A 90 7.87 -11.24 -1.82
N ALA A 91 8.75 -12.16 -2.23
CA ALA A 91 10.20 -11.88 -2.35
C ALA A 91 10.50 -10.76 -3.37
N ASN A 92 9.79 -10.73 -4.49
CA ASN A 92 10.01 -9.70 -5.52
C ASN A 92 9.53 -8.33 -5.04
N ILE A 93 8.44 -8.29 -4.27
CA ILE A 93 7.93 -7.05 -3.69
C ILE A 93 8.88 -6.55 -2.59
N ALA A 94 9.39 -7.45 -1.74
CA ALA A 94 10.37 -7.11 -0.71
C ALA A 94 11.66 -6.55 -1.32
N GLN A 95 12.17 -7.18 -2.38
CA GLN A 95 13.35 -6.70 -3.11
C GLN A 95 13.09 -5.32 -3.70
N TYR A 96 11.95 -5.11 -4.35
CA TYR A 96 11.58 -3.80 -4.89
C TYR A 96 11.55 -2.71 -3.80
N ILE A 97 10.97 -2.99 -2.63
CA ILE A 97 10.93 -2.04 -1.51
C ILE A 97 12.36 -1.73 -1.03
N ALA A 98 13.22 -2.74 -0.92
CA ALA A 98 14.62 -2.54 -0.53
C ALA A 98 15.38 -1.69 -1.56
N ASP A 99 15.08 -1.86 -2.86
CA ASP A 99 15.70 -1.13 -3.97
C ASP A 99 15.19 0.31 -4.11
N LEU A 100 14.10 0.68 -3.43
CA LEU A 100 13.62 2.07 -3.43
C LEU A 100 14.65 3.02 -2.81
N GLY A 101 15.34 2.61 -1.73
CA GLY A 101 16.48 3.34 -1.14
C GLY A 101 16.29 4.86 -1.12
N ASP A 102 17.23 5.58 -1.76
CA ASP A 102 17.26 7.05 -1.85
C ASP A 102 16.12 7.67 -2.68
N ARG A 103 15.32 6.85 -3.40
CA ARG A 103 14.13 7.32 -4.14
C ARG A 103 12.95 7.59 -3.22
N LEU A 104 12.98 7.12 -1.97
CA LEU A 104 11.93 7.39 -1.00
C LEU A 104 11.98 8.86 -0.57
N THR A 105 10.98 9.62 -1.02
CA THR A 105 10.77 11.00 -0.58
C THR A 105 9.98 11.08 0.73
N LYS A 106 9.39 9.96 1.16
CA LYS A 106 8.52 9.84 2.34
C LYS A 106 8.84 8.55 3.10
N PRO A 107 8.69 8.53 4.44
CA PRO A 107 8.85 7.31 5.22
C PRO A 107 7.97 6.17 4.71
N LEU A 108 8.56 5.01 4.49
CA LEU A 108 7.87 3.77 4.12
C LEU A 108 8.25 2.68 5.11
N VAL A 109 7.25 2.07 5.74
CA VAL A 109 7.41 0.92 6.62
C VAL A 109 6.74 -0.28 5.97
N THR A 110 7.36 -1.46 6.09
CA THR A 110 6.80 -2.69 5.54
C THR A 110 6.61 -3.77 6.61
N CYS A 111 5.52 -4.54 6.47
CA CYS A 111 5.21 -5.70 7.29
C CYS A 111 4.95 -6.90 6.37
N LEU A 112 5.85 -7.88 6.41
CA LEU A 112 5.70 -9.16 5.73
C LEU A 112 5.12 -10.16 6.73
N MET A 113 3.82 -10.38 6.63
CA MET A 113 3.08 -11.33 7.46
C MET A 113 3.28 -12.73 6.91
N GLY A 114 3.76 -13.69 7.70
CA GLY A 114 3.95 -15.07 7.25
C GLY A 114 4.90 -15.87 8.14
N GLY A 115 5.14 -17.14 7.74
CA GLY A 115 6.02 -18.11 8.38
C GLY A 115 6.10 -19.40 7.59
#